data_AF-A0A6H9Q7K1-F1
#
_entry.id   AF-A0A6H9Q7K1-F1
#
_cell.length_a   1.000
_cell.length_b   1.000
_cell.length_c   1.000
_cell.angle_alpha   90.00
_cell.angle_beta   90.00
_cell.angle_gamma   90.00
#
_symmetry.space_group_name_H-M   'P 1'
#
loop_
_entity.id
_entity.type
_entity.pdbx_description
1 polymer ?
#
loop_
_entity_poly.entity_id
_entity_poly.type
_entity_poly.pdbx_seq_one_letter_code
_entity_poly.pdbx_strand_id
1 'polypeptide(L)'
;VTLTPEAMILVKKYMNRDSSSPYLFPFLESREGTKEAYREYQLALRSFNQQLMLLGELLGLGDKLSSYTARHTWATTAYYCEIHPGIISEAMGHSSITVTETYLKPFRSKKIDEANKQVLDFVKRSVIGLNA
;
A
#
# COMPACT_ATOMS: atom_id res chain seq x y z
N VAL A 1 -10.70 -5.55 -3.55
CA VAL A 1 -9.81 -5.52 -2.37
C VAL A 1 -10.55 -4.81 -1.26
N THR A 2 -10.60 -5.42 -0.08
CA THR A 2 -11.29 -4.93 1.10
C THR A 2 -10.30 -4.17 1.99
N LEU A 3 -10.66 -2.95 2.41
CA LEU A 3 -9.87 -2.19 3.37
C LEU A 3 -10.14 -2.69 4.80
N THR A 4 -9.09 -2.87 5.58
CA THR A 4 -9.22 -3.31 6.98
C THR A 4 -9.84 -2.21 7.84
N PRO A 5 -10.49 -2.54 8.97
CA PRO A 5 -11.03 -1.55 9.89
C PRO A 5 -9.99 -0.51 10.34
N GLU A 6 -8.76 -0.93 10.60
CA GLU A 6 -7.64 -0.07 11.01
C GLU A 6 -7.28 0.94 9.90
N ALA A 7 -7.19 0.48 8.65
CA ALA A 7 -6.95 1.37 7.51
C ALA A 7 -8.13 2.34 7.32
N MET A 8 -9.37 1.86 7.48
CA MET A 8 -10.56 2.69 7.34
C MET A 8 -10.65 3.81 8.38
N ILE A 9 -10.12 3.62 9.59
CA ILE A 9 -10.02 4.69 10.59
C ILE A 9 -9.14 5.82 10.06
N LEU A 10 -7.98 5.50 9.49
CA LEU A 10 -7.06 6.49 8.92
C LEU A 10 -7.67 7.17 7.69
N VAL A 11 -8.26 6.40 6.78
CA VAL A 11 -8.96 6.95 5.61
C VAL A 11 -10.04 7.93 6.06
N LYS A 12 -10.93 7.53 6.97
CA LYS A 12 -11.98 8.42 7.47
C LYS A 12 -11.45 9.67 8.16
N LYS A 13 -10.29 9.60 8.80
CA LYS A 13 -9.68 10.75 9.50
C LYS A 13 -9.12 11.78 8.52
N TYR A 14 -8.45 11.32 7.46
CA TYR A 14 -7.70 12.18 6.54
C TYR A 14 -8.37 12.39 5.18
N MET A 15 -9.47 11.69 4.88
CA MET A 15 -10.17 11.80 3.60
C MET A 15 -10.66 13.22 3.34
N ASN A 16 -10.74 13.56 2.06
CA ASN A 16 -11.32 14.81 1.63
C ASN A 16 -12.79 14.90 2.08
N ARG A 17 -13.19 16.08 2.55
CA ARG A 17 -14.56 16.39 2.99
C ARG A 17 -15.33 17.20 1.96
N ASP A 18 -14.64 17.75 0.97
CA ASP A 18 -15.25 18.44 -0.14
C ASP A 18 -15.81 17.44 -1.15
N SER A 19 -17.14 17.42 -1.28
CA SER A 19 -17.85 16.55 -2.22
C SER A 19 -17.62 16.89 -3.69
N SER A 20 -17.09 18.09 -3.99
CA SER A 20 -16.78 18.52 -5.35
C SER A 20 -15.41 18.03 -5.82
N SER A 21 -14.54 17.64 -4.89
CA SER A 21 -13.22 17.10 -5.21
C SER A 21 -13.32 15.65 -5.69
N PRO A 22 -12.63 15.27 -6.78
CA PRO A 22 -12.59 13.89 -7.25
C PRO A 22 -11.62 13.00 -6.45
N TYR A 23 -10.83 13.58 -5.54
CA TYR A 23 -9.75 12.86 -4.84
C TYR A 23 -10.15 12.37 -3.46
N LEU A 24 -9.69 11.16 -3.11
CA LEU A 24 -9.90 10.57 -1.79
C LEU A 24 -9.30 11.41 -0.65
N PHE A 25 -8.21 12.13 -0.91
CA PHE A 25 -7.46 12.90 0.07
C PHE A 25 -7.18 14.31 -0.44
N PRO A 26 -7.12 15.32 0.45
CA PRO A 26 -7.04 16.73 0.08
C PRO A 26 -5.58 17.20 -0.14
N PHE A 27 -4.84 16.54 -1.04
CA PHE A 27 -3.47 16.94 -1.40
C PHE A 27 -3.28 17.30 -2.88
N LEU A 28 -4.33 17.16 -3.70
CA LEU A 28 -4.40 17.62 -5.08
C LEU A 28 -5.60 18.55 -5.23
N GLU A 29 -5.43 19.62 -5.99
CA GLU A 29 -6.47 20.63 -6.25
C GLU A 29 -6.88 20.65 -7.73
N SER A 30 -5.92 20.42 -8.62
CA SER A 30 -6.15 20.40 -10.06
C SER A 30 -7.11 19.30 -10.49
N ARG A 31 -7.83 19.51 -11.59
CA ARG A 31 -8.78 18.52 -12.13
C ARG A 31 -8.07 17.21 -12.51
N GLU A 32 -8.70 16.08 -12.21
CA GLU A 32 -8.20 14.76 -12.59
C GLU A 32 -7.90 14.65 -14.10
N GLY A 33 -6.77 14.04 -14.44
CA GLY A 33 -6.32 13.82 -15.81
C GLY A 33 -5.56 15.00 -16.44
N THR A 34 -5.42 16.14 -15.77
CA THR A 34 -4.62 17.25 -16.28
C THR A 34 -3.13 17.09 -16.02
N LYS A 35 -2.29 17.82 -16.77
CA LYS A 35 -0.83 17.84 -16.56
C LYS A 35 -0.48 18.47 -15.21
N GLU A 36 -1.28 19.43 -14.78
CA GLU A 36 -1.15 20.15 -13.52
C GLU A 36 -1.38 19.18 -12.35
N ALA A 37 -2.46 18.38 -12.39
CA ALA A 37 -2.72 17.35 -11.39
C ALA A 37 -1.58 16.31 -11.31
N TYR A 38 -1.03 15.90 -12.45
CA TYR A 38 0.12 15.00 -12.46
C TYR A 38 1.37 15.63 -11.82
N ARG A 39 1.62 16.91 -12.06
CA ARG A 39 2.72 17.66 -11.43
C ARG A 39 2.51 17.81 -9.93
N GLU A 40 1.30 18.17 -9.48
CA GLU A 40 0.94 18.23 -8.06
C GLU A 40 1.19 16.88 -7.38
N TYR A 41 0.76 15.78 -8.01
CA TYR A 41 1.00 14.44 -7.53
C TYR A 41 2.50 14.13 -7.39
N GLN A 42 3.32 14.45 -8.38
CA GLN A 42 4.77 14.23 -8.31
C GLN A 42 5.42 15.03 -7.17
N LEU A 43 4.98 16.27 -6.94
CA LEU A 43 5.48 17.11 -5.85
C LEU A 43 5.04 16.56 -4.48
N ALA A 44 3.76 16.18 -4.35
CA ALA A 44 3.24 15.56 -3.14
C ALA A 44 4.00 14.26 -2.80
N LEU A 45 4.24 13.39 -3.80
CA LEU A 45 5.01 12.17 -3.62
C LEU A 45 6.46 12.44 -3.19
N ARG A 46 7.11 13.46 -3.78
CA ARG A 46 8.47 13.85 -3.38
C ARG A 46 8.51 14.33 -1.93
N SER A 47 7.58 15.20 -1.56
CA SER A 47 7.46 15.70 -0.18
C SER A 47 7.20 14.56 0.80
N PHE A 48 6.31 13.63 0.45
CA PHE A 48 5.99 12.47 1.27
C PHE A 48 7.23 11.58 1.49
N ASN A 49 7.98 11.26 0.44
CA ASN A 49 9.21 10.48 0.56
C ASN A 49 10.29 11.19 1.38
N GLN A 50 10.39 12.53 1.27
CA GLN A 50 11.31 13.31 2.11
C GLN A 50 10.93 13.22 3.59
N GLN A 51 9.64 13.35 3.91
CA GLN A 51 9.15 13.21 5.29
C GLN A 51 9.40 11.80 5.84
N LEU A 52 9.23 10.75 5.03
CA LEU A 52 9.54 9.37 5.43
C LEU A 52 11.02 9.18 5.73
N MET A 53 11.91 9.72 4.88
CA MET A 53 13.35 9.68 5.12
C MET A 53 13.72 10.34 6.46
N LEU A 54 13.22 11.55 6.73
CA LEU A 54 13.44 12.24 8.00
C LEU A 54 12.86 11.47 9.20
N LEU A 55 11.72 10.82 9.03
CA LEU A 55 11.14 9.95 10.06
C LEU A 55 12.03 8.74 10.34
N GLY A 56 12.60 8.12 9.31
CA GLY A 56 13.56 7.02 9.46
C GLY A 56 14.80 7.44 10.24
N GLU A 57 15.36 8.61 9.92
CA GLU A 57 16.49 9.20 10.64
C GLU A 57 16.15 9.48 12.11
N LEU A 58 14.98 10.07 12.38
CA LEU A 58 14.51 10.36 13.74
C LEU A 58 14.34 9.08 14.58
N LEU A 59 13.88 8.00 13.97
CA LEU A 59 13.73 6.70 14.61
C LEU A 59 15.05 5.90 14.71
N GLY A 60 16.15 6.42 14.17
CA GLY A 60 17.45 5.75 14.16
C GLY A 60 17.47 4.49 13.29
N LEU A 61 16.64 4.42 12.26
CA LEU A 61 16.64 3.28 11.33
C LEU A 61 17.87 3.34 10.43
N GLY A 62 18.52 2.19 10.21
CA GLY A 62 19.68 2.09 9.33
C GLY A 62 19.34 2.26 7.84
N ASP A 63 18.08 2.03 7.47
CA ASP A 63 17.58 2.10 6.09
C ASP A 63 16.69 3.32 5.86
N LYS A 64 16.74 3.84 4.63
CA LYS A 64 15.89 4.98 4.22
C LYS A 64 14.45 4.52 3.96
N LEU A 65 13.50 5.15 4.64
CA LEU A 65 12.08 4.92 4.40
C LEU A 65 11.60 5.70 3.16
N SER A 66 10.69 5.07 2.42
CA SER A 66 10.00 5.64 1.26
C SER A 66 8.63 4.99 1.09
N SER A 67 7.81 5.53 0.18
CA SER A 67 6.53 4.91 -0.20
C SER A 67 6.71 3.50 -0.79
N TYR A 68 7.87 3.22 -1.41
CA TYR A 68 8.22 1.89 -1.89
C TYR A 68 8.55 0.92 -0.74
N THR A 69 9.14 1.42 0.35
CA THR A 69 9.46 0.58 1.51
C THR A 69 8.23 -0.14 2.03
N ALA A 70 7.10 0.57 2.20
CA ALA A 70 5.84 -0.04 2.64
C ALA A 70 5.35 -1.13 1.68
N ARG A 71 5.44 -0.90 0.35
CA ARG A 71 5.07 -1.88 -0.66
C ARG A 71 5.98 -3.12 -0.60
N HIS A 72 7.29 -2.93 -0.51
CA HIS A 72 8.26 -4.02 -0.39
C HIS A 72 8.06 -4.82 0.89
N THR A 73 7.88 -4.15 2.03
CA THR A 73 7.60 -4.81 3.31
C THR A 73 6.35 -5.69 3.19
N TRP A 74 5.25 -5.19 2.63
CA TRP A 74 4.04 -6.00 2.43
C TRP A 74 4.31 -7.24 1.56
N ALA A 75 4.99 -7.08 0.41
CA ALA A 75 5.26 -8.18 -0.50
C ALA A 75 6.18 -9.25 0.11
N THR A 76 7.25 -8.82 0.80
CA THR A 76 8.18 -9.71 1.49
C THR A 76 7.52 -10.42 2.67
N THR A 77 6.71 -9.72 3.47
CA THR A 77 5.94 -10.35 4.55
C THR A 77 4.92 -11.33 4.00
N ALA A 78 4.24 -11.01 2.90
CA ALA A 78 3.32 -11.94 2.25
C ALA A 78 4.02 -13.22 1.79
N TYR A 79 5.22 -13.08 1.21
CA TYR A 79 6.06 -14.21 0.83
C TYR A 79 6.46 -15.07 2.05
N TYR A 80 6.85 -14.46 3.17
CA TYR A 80 7.13 -15.19 4.42
C TYR A 80 5.90 -15.85 5.05
N CYS A 81 4.70 -15.34 4.76
CA CYS A 81 3.43 -15.99 5.11
C CYS A 81 3.04 -17.10 4.11
N GLU A 82 3.95 -17.52 3.24
CA GLU A 82 3.75 -18.56 2.21
C GLU A 82 2.61 -18.25 1.22
N ILE A 83 2.29 -16.96 1.03
CA ILE A 83 1.29 -16.55 0.05
C ILE A 83 1.87 -16.74 -1.36
N HIS A 84 1.08 -17.36 -2.24
CA HIS A 84 1.49 -17.68 -3.60
C HIS A 84 1.96 -16.41 -4.36
N PRO A 85 3.13 -16.42 -5.04
CA PRO A 85 3.66 -15.26 -5.75
C PRO A 85 2.68 -14.64 -6.77
N GLY A 86 1.84 -15.46 -7.39
CA GLY A 86 0.74 -15.02 -8.26
C GLY A 86 -0.25 -14.07 -7.57
N ILE A 87 -0.63 -14.38 -6.33
CA ILE A 87 -1.55 -13.55 -5.53
C ILE A 87 -0.84 -12.25 -5.11
N ILE A 88 0.44 -12.34 -4.73
CA ILE A 88 1.25 -11.17 -4.35
C ILE A 88 1.35 -10.20 -5.54
N SER A 89 1.67 -10.71 -6.73
CA SER A 89 1.79 -9.88 -7.94
C SER A 89 0.47 -9.21 -8.33
N GLU A 90 -0.63 -9.96 -8.31
CA GLU A 90 -1.96 -9.41 -8.62
C GLU A 90 -2.37 -8.34 -7.60
N ALA A 91 -2.12 -8.57 -6.31
CA ALA A 91 -2.39 -7.59 -5.26
C ALA A 91 -1.55 -6.31 -5.38
N MET A 92 -0.34 -6.39 -5.95
CA MET A 92 0.52 -5.23 -6.23
C MET A 92 0.10 -4.48 -7.51
N GLY A 93 -0.82 -5.03 -8.30
CA GLY A 93 -1.27 -4.44 -9.56
C GLY A 93 -0.20 -4.47 -10.66
N HIS A 94 0.76 -5.39 -10.57
CA HIS A 94 1.75 -5.57 -11.64
C HIS A 94 1.06 -6.22 -12.85
N SER A 95 1.12 -5.55 -14.00
CA SER A 95 0.55 -6.01 -15.27
C SER A 95 1.37 -7.13 -15.96
N SER A 96 2.40 -7.65 -15.30
CA SER A 96 3.32 -8.64 -15.87
C SER A 96 3.86 -9.55 -14.77
N ILE A 97 3.26 -10.73 -14.61
CA ILE A 97 4.04 -11.94 -14.31
C ILE A 97 4.49 -12.46 -15.66
N THR A 98 5.78 -12.37 -15.96
CA THR A 98 6.36 -12.98 -17.15
C THR A 98 6.02 -14.48 -17.15
N VAL A 99 5.06 -14.85 -18.01
CA VAL A 99 4.72 -16.22 -18.49
C VAL A 99 3.92 -17.15 -17.56
N THR A 100 2.87 -16.71 -16.85
CA THR A 100 1.86 -17.70 -16.35
C THR A 100 0.43 -17.18 -16.18
N GLU A 101 0.09 -15.97 -16.62
CA GLU A 101 -1.26 -15.42 -16.45
C GLU A 101 -2.26 -15.82 -17.54
N THR A 102 -1.80 -16.28 -18.71
CA THR A 102 -2.73 -16.70 -19.78
C THR A 102 -3.55 -17.94 -19.40
N TYR A 103 -3.16 -18.69 -18.37
CA TYR A 103 -3.85 -19.90 -17.90
C TYR A 103 -4.52 -19.76 -16.53
N LEU A 104 -4.14 -18.75 -15.73
CA LEU A 104 -4.67 -18.54 -14.40
C LEU A 104 -5.79 -17.50 -14.47
N LYS A 105 -7.03 -17.93 -14.26
CA LYS A 105 -8.15 -17.00 -14.04
C LYS A 105 -7.72 -15.97 -12.97
N PRO A 106 -8.04 -14.67 -13.15
CA PRO A 106 -7.78 -13.64 -12.14
C PRO A 106 -8.19 -14.17 -10.77
N PHE A 107 -7.30 -14.07 -9.78
CA PHE A 107 -7.64 -14.52 -8.45
C PHE A 107 -8.82 -13.69 -7.97
N ARG A 108 -9.89 -14.36 -7.49
CA ARG A 108 -11.05 -13.63 -6.97
C ARG A 108 -10.59 -12.68 -5.87
N SER A 109 -11.15 -11.48 -5.81
CA SER A 109 -10.86 -10.45 -4.77
C SER A 109 -10.73 -11.02 -3.35
N LYS A 110 -11.51 -12.05 -3.04
CA LYS A 110 -11.46 -12.83 -1.79
C LYS A 110 -10.06 -13.36 -1.44
N LYS A 111 -9.25 -13.81 -2.41
CA LYS A 111 -7.90 -14.34 -2.17
C LYS A 111 -6.90 -13.26 -1.79
N ILE A 112 -7.01 -12.08 -2.38
CA ILE A 112 -6.21 -10.91 -2.00
C ILE A 112 -6.62 -10.45 -0.59
N ASP A 113 -7.92 -10.50 -0.27
CA ASP A 113 -8.40 -10.15 1.07
C ASP A 113 -7.93 -11.14 2.14
N GLU A 114 -7.91 -12.45 1.84
CA GLU A 114 -7.31 -13.49 2.70
C GLU A 114 -5.81 -13.22 2.93
N ALA A 115 -5.07 -12.88 1.87
CA ALA A 115 -3.64 -12.53 1.95
C ALA A 115 -3.40 -11.31 2.84
N ASN A 116 -4.17 -10.23 2.66
CA ASN A 116 -4.07 -9.02 3.48
C ASN A 116 -4.31 -9.31 4.97
N LYS A 117 -5.28 -10.17 5.28
CA LYS A 117 -5.55 -10.58 6.66
C LYS A 117 -4.37 -11.35 7.26
N GLN A 118 -3.81 -12.31 6.53
CA GLN A 118 -2.66 -13.11 7.01
C GLN A 118 -1.44 -12.22 7.31
N VAL A 119 -1.11 -11.30 6.39
CA VAL A 119 0.00 -10.34 6.59
C VAL A 119 -0.23 -9.49 7.84
N LEU A 120 -1.45 -8.96 8.01
CA LEU A 120 -1.78 -8.15 9.18
C LEU A 120 -1.69 -8.94 10.49
N ASP A 121 -2.22 -10.17 10.49
CA ASP A 121 -2.19 -11.06 11.66
C ASP A 121 -0.73 -11.42 12.03
N PHE A 122 0.13 -11.67 11.04
CA PHE A 122 1.56 -11.87 11.24
C PHE A 122 2.22 -10.66 11.92
N VAL A 123 2.02 -9.46 11.38
CA VAL A 123 2.60 -8.22 11.94
C VAL A 123 2.10 -7.99 13.37
N LYS A 124 0.81 -8.17 13.63
CA LYS A 124 0.23 -8.00 14.98
C LYS A 124 0.86 -8.96 15.99
N ARG A 125 1.09 -10.23 15.62
CA ARG A 125 1.75 -11.20 16.50
C ARG A 125 3.20 -10.82 16.79
N SER A 126 3.93 -10.41 15.76
CA SER A 126 5.34 -9.99 15.88
C SER A 126 5.52 -8.74 16.74
N VAL A 127 4.57 -7.80 16.72
CA VAL A 127 4.62 -6.58 17.54
C VAL A 127 4.20 -6.83 19.00
N ILE A 128 3.23 -7.72 19.22
CA ILE A 128 2.70 -8.01 20.57
C ILE A 128 3.58 -9.05 21.31
N GLY A 129 4.55 -9.67 20.64
CA GLY A 129 5.45 -10.66 21.24
C GLY A 129 4.78 -11.99 21.59
N LEU A 130 3.63 -12.29 20.98
CA LEU A 130 2.99 -13.59 21.11
C LEU A 130 3.68 -14.57 20.15
N ASN A 131 4.81 -15.10 20.59
CA ASN A 131 5.34 -16.35 20.05
C ASN A 131 4.33 -17.45 20.36
N ALA A 132 3.87 -18.13 19.31
CA ALA A 132 3.12 -19.38 19.46
C ALA A 132 4.03 -20.48 20.05
#